data_AF-A0A9D5FUA9-F1
#
_entry.id   AF-A0A9D5FUA9-F1
#
_cell.length_a   1.000
_cell.length_b   1.000
_cell.length_c   1.000
_cell.angle_alpha   90.00
_cell.angle_beta   90.00
_cell.angle_gamma   90.00
#
_symmetry.space_group_name_H-M   'P 1'
#
loop_
_entity.id
_entity.type
_entity.pdbx_description
1 polymer ?
#
loop_
_entity_poly.entity_id
_entity_poly.type
_entity_poly.pdbx_seq_one_letter_code
_entity_poly.pdbx_strand_id
1 'polypeptide(L)'
;MDEAVAVFSRKGLFQMRITAREVRSREHARKLWPLVAPGVTQQLVTWVSPSFEKGKLRRRSHFRQLPAGRTYDFKAQFEEEETNRQRAVRESPEHQRAKGLIAAELSRRLAAGLAMPWAFKDADASDYPLEGNLLLGADHVATEHPLETPFGSRFRLDIAVLGPPIQTEPMVLAGVEIELGHAFDGRKALIGKSLGFALISIDITEMTMGEITPQWAERALTATTRSHEQGRRQTYVYLHDLLYPLYAQLPTFLDREQRHQYLVFSDDTTLHRLVGWMNLLAKTLGYPTGAVAVAIVNGKSEQSRKMLEHAGQVVGPDWEQFNNHQCLRLTVPRPKGPADLQAHCFHMTMARLLLSHADALVGYKYRNGVDNDHPEEDVWIAHRWIADQKIHTQHRVLPKRLAEPINRLMKVVSDLQRGHDSGGASIAKIG
;
A
#
# COMPACT_ATOMS: atom_id res chain seq x y z
N MET A 1 22.94 -13.56 -4.69
CA MET A 1 21.92 -14.47 -5.28
C MET A 1 21.07 -13.71 -6.26
N ASP A 2 20.57 -14.37 -7.31
CA ASP A 2 19.86 -13.69 -8.40
C ASP A 2 18.35 -13.67 -8.22
N GLU A 3 17.80 -14.49 -7.32
CA GLU A 3 16.37 -14.59 -7.03
C GLU A 3 16.08 -14.42 -5.54
N ALA A 4 14.87 -13.95 -5.25
CA ALA A 4 14.26 -13.90 -3.94
C ALA A 4 12.77 -14.27 -4.06
N VAL A 5 12.16 -14.60 -2.92
CA VAL A 5 10.72 -14.83 -2.80
C VAL A 5 10.13 -13.71 -1.96
N ALA A 6 9.09 -13.06 -2.44
CA ALA A 6 8.31 -12.14 -1.62
C ALA A 6 7.56 -12.95 -0.56
N VAL A 7 7.73 -12.59 0.71
CA VAL A 7 7.03 -13.27 1.80
C VAL A 7 5.53 -13.13 1.57
N PHE A 8 5.07 -11.95 1.17
CA PHE A 8 3.67 -11.69 0.83
C PHE A 8 3.55 -10.99 -0.52
N SER A 9 2.54 -11.41 -1.27
CA SER A 9 2.17 -10.83 -2.56
C SER A 9 0.66 -11.01 -2.76
N ARG A 10 0.09 -10.40 -3.80
CA ARG A 10 -1.32 -10.62 -4.17
C ARG A 10 -1.64 -12.09 -4.47
N LYS A 11 -0.64 -12.89 -4.83
CA LYS A 11 -0.73 -14.34 -5.04
C LYS A 11 -0.71 -15.15 -3.74
N GLY A 12 -0.49 -14.50 -2.60
CA GLY A 12 -0.38 -15.11 -1.28
C GLY A 12 1.05 -15.30 -0.81
N LEU A 13 1.17 -16.06 0.29
CA LEU A 13 2.40 -16.32 1.02
C LEU A 13 3.42 -17.11 0.18
N PHE A 14 4.63 -16.56 0.03
CA PHE A 14 5.75 -17.19 -0.68
C PHE A 14 5.47 -17.61 -2.14
N GLN A 15 4.42 -17.06 -2.77
CA GLN A 15 4.01 -17.45 -4.13
C GLN A 15 4.69 -16.62 -5.24
N MET A 16 5.34 -15.51 -4.89
CA MET A 16 5.95 -14.61 -5.88
C MET A 16 7.47 -14.70 -5.82
N ARG A 17 8.07 -15.26 -6.87
CA ARG A 17 9.52 -15.22 -7.13
C ARG A 17 9.86 -13.96 -7.91
N ILE A 18 11.00 -13.36 -7.57
CA ILE A 18 11.47 -12.11 -8.16
C ILE A 18 12.96 -12.24 -8.42
N THR A 19 13.37 -11.96 -9.64
CA THR A 19 14.78 -11.85 -10.01
C THR A 19 15.32 -10.46 -9.66
N ALA A 20 16.60 -10.37 -9.34
CA ALA A 20 17.24 -9.11 -8.99
C ALA A 20 17.23 -8.09 -10.14
N ARG A 21 16.96 -8.53 -11.38
CA ARG A 21 16.86 -7.67 -12.58
C ARG A 21 15.47 -7.07 -12.77
N GLU A 22 14.43 -7.71 -12.27
CA GLU A 22 13.06 -7.18 -12.30
C GLU A 22 12.85 -6.04 -11.31
N VAL A 23 13.71 -5.94 -10.30
CA VAL A 23 13.71 -4.82 -9.36
C VAL A 23 14.26 -3.58 -10.05
N ARG A 24 13.38 -2.59 -10.23
CA ARG A 24 13.57 -1.40 -11.08
C ARG A 24 14.28 -0.26 -10.35
N SER A 25 14.12 -0.20 -9.03
CA SER A 25 14.67 0.85 -8.18
C SER A 25 14.70 0.40 -6.71
N ARG A 26 15.28 1.22 -5.83
CA ARG A 26 15.27 0.95 -4.38
C ARG A 26 13.85 1.02 -3.81
N GLU A 27 13.03 1.90 -4.33
CA GLU A 27 11.63 2.10 -3.92
C GLU A 27 10.77 0.91 -4.37
N HIS A 28 11.02 0.40 -5.58
CA HIS A 28 10.43 -0.87 -6.01
C HIS A 28 10.86 -2.01 -5.07
N ALA A 29 12.13 -2.10 -4.70
CA ALA A 29 12.59 -3.10 -3.74
C ALA A 29 11.88 -2.99 -2.37
N ARG A 30 11.62 -1.77 -1.87
CA ARG A 30 10.87 -1.54 -0.64
C ARG A 30 9.42 -1.99 -0.75
N LYS A 31 8.75 -1.74 -1.88
CA LYS A 31 7.37 -2.24 -2.13
C LYS A 31 7.29 -3.77 -2.04
N LEU A 32 8.32 -4.47 -2.52
CA LEU A 32 8.40 -5.93 -2.56
C LEU A 32 8.82 -6.57 -1.23
N TRP A 33 9.52 -5.83 -0.37
CA TRP A 33 10.00 -6.35 0.91
C TRP A 33 8.84 -6.58 1.90
N PRO A 34 8.85 -7.62 2.77
CA PRO A 34 9.90 -8.60 3.00
C PRO A 34 10.21 -9.58 1.88
N LEU A 35 11.50 -9.80 1.66
CA LEU A 35 12.03 -10.77 0.70
C LEU A 35 12.88 -11.80 1.44
N VAL A 36 12.79 -13.05 0.99
CA VAL A 36 13.58 -14.17 1.53
C VAL A 36 14.31 -14.93 0.43
N ALA A 37 15.38 -15.61 0.83
CA ALA A 37 16.11 -16.55 0.00
C ALA A 37 15.18 -17.68 -0.48
N PRO A 38 15.24 -18.09 -1.76
CA PRO A 38 14.54 -19.29 -2.21
C PRO A 38 15.08 -20.54 -1.49
N GLY A 39 14.20 -21.49 -1.19
CA GLY A 39 14.56 -22.77 -0.57
C GLY A 39 14.00 -22.95 0.84
N VAL A 40 14.50 -23.96 1.55
CA VAL A 40 13.91 -24.44 2.82
C VAL A 40 14.17 -23.49 3.98
N THR A 41 15.29 -22.78 3.97
CA THR A 41 15.71 -21.90 5.06
C THR A 41 15.02 -20.54 5.04
N GLN A 42 14.61 -20.03 3.87
CA GLN A 42 13.87 -18.76 3.73
C GLN A 42 14.46 -17.59 4.54
N GLN A 43 15.79 -17.46 4.56
CA GLN A 43 16.49 -16.37 5.24
C GLN A 43 16.16 -15.02 4.59
N LEU A 44 15.96 -13.96 5.39
CA LEU A 44 15.72 -12.61 4.88
C LEU A 44 16.84 -12.12 3.96
N VAL A 45 16.45 -11.42 2.89
CA VAL A 45 17.36 -10.81 1.93
C VAL A 45 17.00 -9.36 1.65
N THR A 46 18.01 -8.61 1.21
CA THR A 46 17.85 -7.25 0.70
C THR A 46 18.37 -7.17 -0.73
N TRP A 47 17.75 -6.33 -1.55
CA TRP A 47 18.18 -6.08 -2.91
C TRP A 47 19.35 -5.09 -2.94
N VAL A 48 20.38 -5.44 -3.70
CA VAL A 48 21.54 -4.60 -3.94
C VAL A 48 21.48 -4.06 -5.36
N SER A 49 21.44 -2.73 -5.48
CA SER A 49 21.37 -2.05 -6.77
C SER A 49 22.62 -2.33 -7.62
N PRO A 50 22.50 -2.29 -8.97
CA PRO A 50 23.67 -2.38 -9.83
C PRO A 50 24.59 -1.19 -9.58
N SER A 51 25.89 -1.36 -9.81
CA SER A 51 26.86 -0.26 -9.78
C SER A 51 27.55 -0.11 -11.12
N PHE A 52 27.81 1.14 -11.50
CA PHE A 52 28.45 1.52 -12.75
C PHE A 52 29.70 2.33 -12.45
N GLU A 53 30.76 2.10 -13.21
CA GLU A 53 32.01 2.86 -13.14
C GLU A 53 32.35 3.33 -14.56
N LYS A 54 32.46 4.64 -14.75
CA LYS A 54 32.66 5.27 -16.08
C LYS A 54 31.64 4.78 -17.13
N GLY A 55 30.37 4.66 -16.72
CA GLY A 55 29.27 4.17 -17.57
C GLY A 55 29.27 2.66 -17.84
N LYS A 56 30.30 1.91 -17.41
CA LYS A 56 30.35 0.46 -17.55
C LYS A 56 29.81 -0.23 -16.30
N LEU A 57 29.00 -1.27 -16.49
CA LEU A 57 28.47 -2.07 -15.40
C LEU A 57 29.63 -2.75 -14.64
N ARG A 58 29.83 -2.35 -13.39
CA ARG A 58 30.83 -2.94 -12.48
C ARG A 58 30.23 -4.10 -11.69
N ARG A 59 28.98 -3.95 -11.25
CA ARG A 59 28.28 -4.96 -10.44
C ARG A 59 26.84 -5.08 -10.90
N ARG A 60 26.41 -6.31 -11.17
CA ARG A 60 25.00 -6.63 -11.43
C ARG A 60 24.18 -6.48 -10.14
N SER A 61 22.90 -6.20 -10.30
CA SER A 61 21.97 -6.33 -9.17
C SER A 61 21.96 -7.77 -8.67
N HIS A 62 21.81 -7.92 -7.36
CA HIS A 62 21.70 -9.22 -6.70
C HIS A 62 21.00 -9.03 -5.36
N PHE A 63 20.50 -10.11 -4.78
CA PHE A 63 20.07 -10.16 -3.40
C PHE A 63 21.23 -10.57 -2.49
N ARG A 64 21.30 -9.92 -1.33
CA ARG A 64 22.25 -10.20 -0.25
C ARG A 64 21.47 -10.64 0.98
N GLN A 65 21.87 -11.74 1.59
CA GLN A 65 21.28 -12.21 2.85
C GLN A 65 21.54 -11.19 3.96
N LEU A 66 20.50 -10.92 4.75
CA LEU A 66 20.64 -10.16 5.99
C LEU A 66 21.27 -11.06 7.07
N PRO A 67 22.05 -10.50 8.01
CA PRO A 67 22.63 -11.28 9.10
C PRO A 67 21.55 -12.10 9.82
N ALA A 68 21.81 -13.38 10.06
CA ALA A 68 20.95 -14.22 10.88
C ALA A 68 21.18 -13.84 12.35
N GLY A 69 20.36 -12.95 12.89
CA GLY A 69 20.26 -12.74 14.34
C GLY A 69 19.48 -13.89 14.98
N ARG A 70 19.80 -14.23 16.24
CA ARG A 70 19.09 -15.28 17.02
C ARG A 70 17.59 -15.01 17.17
N THR A 71 17.18 -13.75 17.05
CA THR A 71 15.78 -13.29 16.98
C THR A 71 15.79 -11.90 16.33
N TYR A 72 15.20 -11.74 15.16
CA TYR A 72 14.94 -10.43 14.55
C TYR A 72 13.54 -10.00 15.00
N ASP A 73 13.50 -9.33 16.13
CA ASP A 73 12.27 -8.67 16.57
C ASP A 73 12.09 -7.39 15.75
N PHE A 74 11.21 -7.45 14.75
CA PHE A 74 10.89 -6.30 13.89
C PHE A 74 10.44 -5.10 14.69
N LYS A 75 9.67 -5.33 15.76
CA LYS A 75 9.16 -4.24 16.58
C LYS A 75 10.31 -3.58 17.33
N ALA A 76 11.18 -4.38 17.96
CA ALA A 76 12.34 -3.86 18.67
C ALA A 76 13.30 -3.11 17.73
N GLN A 77 13.56 -3.64 16.52
CA GLN A 77 14.40 -2.94 15.55
C GLN A 77 13.75 -1.65 15.05
N PHE A 78 12.45 -1.68 14.75
CA PHE A 78 11.71 -0.48 14.37
C PHE A 78 11.82 0.60 15.45
N GLU A 79 11.64 0.21 16.72
CA GLU A 79 11.74 1.11 17.87
C GLU A 79 13.17 1.61 18.09
N GLU A 80 14.18 0.76 17.90
CA GLU A 80 15.59 1.14 17.97
C GLU A 80 15.93 2.16 16.88
N GLU A 81 15.50 1.94 15.63
CA GLU A 81 15.70 2.86 14.51
C GLU A 81 15.01 4.21 14.74
N GLU A 82 13.77 4.21 15.22
CA GLU A 82 13.05 5.45 15.58
C GLU A 82 13.70 6.16 16.77
N THR A 83 14.13 5.42 17.79
CA THR A 83 14.85 5.98 18.94
C THR A 83 16.19 6.57 18.51
N ASN A 84 16.92 5.92 17.62
CA ASN A 84 18.16 6.41 17.06
C ASN A 84 17.94 7.66 16.20
N ARG A 85 16.86 7.71 15.40
CA ARG A 85 16.45 8.92 14.67
C ARG A 85 16.13 10.07 15.62
N GLN A 86 15.48 9.80 16.76
CA GLN A 86 15.21 10.81 17.78
C GLN A 86 16.47 11.27 18.53
N ARG A 87 17.42 10.36 18.76
CA ARG A 87 18.70 10.64 19.44
C ARG A 87 19.73 11.29 18.53
N ALA A 88 19.62 11.15 17.20
CA ALA A 88 20.52 11.78 16.24
C ALA A 88 20.49 13.31 16.45
N VAL A 89 21.53 13.81 17.12
CA VAL A 89 21.56 15.16 17.74
C VAL A 89 21.42 16.28 16.72
N ARG A 90 21.64 16.04 15.43
CA ARG A 90 21.44 17.03 14.35
C ARG A 90 20.98 16.36 13.07
N GLU A 91 19.73 16.58 12.72
CA GLU A 91 19.26 16.51 11.33
C GLU A 91 20.22 17.33 10.44
N SER A 92 20.55 16.82 9.25
CA SER A 92 21.44 17.56 8.35
C SER A 92 20.80 18.89 7.93
N PRO A 93 21.58 19.95 7.67
CA PRO A 93 21.06 21.20 7.12
C PRO A 93 20.21 21.02 5.86
N GLU A 94 20.60 20.08 4.99
CA GLU A 94 19.91 19.76 3.74
C GLU A 94 18.51 19.23 4.01
N HIS A 95 18.40 18.17 4.83
CA HIS A 95 17.12 17.57 5.22
C HIS A 95 16.21 18.58 5.93
N GLN A 96 16.74 19.31 6.92
CA GLN A 96 15.97 20.33 7.65
C GLN A 96 15.41 21.40 6.70
N ARG A 97 16.23 21.90 5.78
CA ARG A 97 15.82 22.91 4.79
C ARG A 97 14.81 22.36 3.79
N ALA A 98 15.02 21.15 3.29
CA ALA A 98 14.12 20.48 2.37
C ALA A 98 12.73 20.30 3.00
N LYS A 99 12.68 19.73 4.22
CA LYS A 99 11.45 19.56 4.99
C LYS A 99 10.73 20.89 5.21
N GLY A 100 11.44 21.92 5.66
CA GLY A 100 10.86 23.25 5.88
C GLY A 100 10.25 23.86 4.62
N LEU A 101 10.94 23.76 3.48
CA LEU A 101 10.45 24.31 2.21
C LEU A 101 9.26 23.53 1.65
N ILE A 102 9.25 22.20 1.76
CA ILE A 102 8.13 21.36 1.33
C ILE A 102 6.88 21.65 2.19
N ALA A 103 7.04 21.74 3.52
CA ALA A 103 5.94 22.08 4.43
C ALA A 103 5.38 23.49 4.13
N ALA A 104 6.26 24.46 3.86
CA ALA A 104 5.86 25.81 3.50
C ALA A 104 5.09 25.85 2.17
N GLU A 105 5.52 25.09 1.16
CA GLU A 105 4.83 25.02 -0.13
C GLU A 105 3.45 24.37 -0.02
N LEU A 106 3.33 23.26 0.72
CA LEU A 106 2.02 22.64 0.99
C LEU A 106 1.09 23.61 1.73
N SER A 107 1.59 24.28 2.77
CA SER A 107 0.81 25.26 3.54
C SER A 107 0.37 26.45 2.67
N ARG A 108 1.26 26.95 1.81
CA ARG A 108 0.94 28.05 0.87
C ARG A 108 -0.17 27.64 -0.09
N ARG A 109 -0.08 26.46 -0.69
CA ARG A 109 -1.13 25.95 -1.59
C ARG A 109 -2.45 25.78 -0.88
N LEU A 110 -2.42 25.19 0.32
CA LEU A 110 -3.61 25.02 1.14
C LEU A 110 -4.29 26.36 1.45
N ALA A 111 -3.53 27.36 1.89
CA ALA A 111 -4.04 28.71 2.16
C ALA A 111 -4.60 29.40 0.89
N ALA A 112 -4.04 29.09 -0.28
CA ALA A 112 -4.50 29.62 -1.56
C ALA A 112 -5.63 28.81 -2.21
N GLY A 113 -6.10 27.72 -1.58
CA GLY A 113 -7.10 26.82 -2.17
C GLY A 113 -6.60 26.09 -3.42
N LEU A 114 -5.28 25.93 -3.58
CA LEU A 114 -4.66 25.29 -4.74
C LEU A 114 -4.52 23.78 -4.51
N ALA A 115 -4.81 23.01 -5.55
CA ALA A 115 -4.60 21.57 -5.55
C ALA A 115 -3.10 21.20 -5.55
N MET A 116 -2.82 20.00 -5.05
CA MET A 116 -1.52 19.34 -5.18
C MET A 116 -1.72 17.95 -5.80
N PRO A 117 -1.85 17.87 -7.15
CA PRO A 117 -2.10 16.63 -7.83
C PRO A 117 -0.87 15.72 -7.81
N TRP A 118 -1.12 14.41 -7.74
CA TRP A 118 -0.10 13.38 -7.92
C TRP A 118 -0.66 12.29 -8.84
N ALA A 119 0.22 11.65 -9.60
CA ALA A 119 -0.17 10.57 -10.49
C ALA A 119 0.97 9.57 -10.69
N PHE A 120 0.64 8.30 -10.78
CA PHE A 120 1.57 7.26 -11.24
C PHE A 120 0.83 6.07 -11.84
N LYS A 121 1.52 5.25 -12.62
CA LYS A 121 0.99 3.99 -13.15
C LYS A 121 1.72 2.80 -12.52
N ASP A 122 0.97 1.94 -11.84
CA ASP A 122 1.44 0.62 -11.39
C ASP A 122 1.12 -0.43 -12.46
N ALA A 123 2.06 -0.64 -13.38
CA ALA A 123 1.90 -1.55 -14.51
C ALA A 123 1.66 -3.02 -14.09
N ASP A 124 2.00 -3.37 -12.85
CA ASP A 124 1.80 -4.72 -12.32
C ASP A 124 0.38 -4.89 -11.74
N ALA A 125 -0.39 -3.81 -11.59
CA ALA A 125 -1.72 -3.80 -10.98
C ALA A 125 -2.86 -3.40 -11.93
N SER A 126 -2.59 -2.47 -12.85
CA SER A 126 -3.61 -1.87 -13.71
C SER A 126 -3.03 -1.30 -14.99
N ASP A 127 -3.83 -1.33 -16.06
CA ASP A 127 -3.55 -0.60 -17.29
C ASP A 127 -3.81 0.91 -17.14
N TYR A 128 -4.51 1.31 -16.07
CA TYR A 128 -4.94 2.67 -15.81
C TYR A 128 -4.06 3.38 -14.76
N PRO A 129 -3.86 4.70 -14.88
CA PRO A 129 -3.12 5.46 -13.88
C PRO A 129 -3.93 5.60 -12.59
N LEU A 130 -3.19 5.80 -11.49
CA LEU A 130 -3.69 6.21 -10.20
C LEU A 130 -3.43 7.72 -10.06
N GLU A 131 -4.47 8.48 -9.76
CA GLU A 131 -4.42 9.94 -9.68
C GLU A 131 -5.18 10.43 -8.45
N GLY A 132 -4.61 11.43 -7.77
CA GLY A 132 -5.22 12.03 -6.58
C GLY A 132 -4.72 13.44 -6.31
N ASN A 133 -5.17 14.02 -5.20
CA ASN A 133 -4.76 15.34 -4.73
C ASN A 133 -4.36 15.24 -3.24
N LEU A 134 -3.12 15.56 -2.90
CA LEU A 134 -2.62 15.46 -1.53
C LEU A 134 -3.36 16.38 -0.55
N LEU A 135 -3.88 17.50 -1.04
CA LEU A 135 -4.54 18.52 -0.22
C LEU A 135 -6.07 18.39 -0.24
N LEU A 136 -6.64 17.32 -0.82
CA LEU A 136 -8.09 17.14 -0.86
C LEU A 136 -8.65 16.96 0.54
N GLY A 137 -9.43 17.94 1.01
CA GLY A 137 -10.03 17.91 2.35
C GLY A 137 -9.07 18.29 3.49
N ALA A 138 -7.87 18.77 3.16
CA ALA A 138 -6.91 19.20 4.16
C ALA A 138 -7.31 20.53 4.82
N ASP A 139 -6.94 20.70 6.08
CA ASP A 139 -7.08 21.94 6.84
C ASP A 139 -5.77 22.39 7.48
N HIS A 140 -4.80 21.48 7.63
CA HIS A 140 -3.51 21.79 8.23
C HIS A 140 -2.36 20.96 7.65
N VAL A 141 -1.14 21.50 7.74
CA VAL A 141 0.11 20.81 7.43
C VAL A 141 0.98 20.86 8.67
N ALA A 142 1.41 19.70 9.15
CA ALA A 142 2.25 19.57 10.33
C ALA A 142 3.60 18.95 9.97
N THR A 143 4.68 19.40 10.58
CA THR A 143 6.00 18.75 10.51
C THR A 143 6.22 17.86 11.72
N GLU A 144 7.00 16.79 11.58
CA GLU A 144 7.34 15.85 12.66
C GLU A 144 6.11 15.22 13.32
N HIS A 145 5.09 14.91 12.51
CA HIS A 145 3.81 14.41 13.00
C HIS A 145 3.91 12.95 13.45
N PRO A 146 3.54 12.61 14.69
CA PRO A 146 3.58 11.24 15.17
C PRO A 146 2.41 10.41 14.66
N LEU A 147 2.67 9.15 14.36
CA LEU A 147 1.70 8.14 13.99
C LEU A 147 1.88 6.90 14.85
N GLU A 148 0.77 6.37 15.34
CA GLU A 148 0.73 5.02 15.91
C GLU A 148 0.57 4.01 14.79
N THR A 149 1.48 3.05 14.72
CA THR A 149 1.43 1.98 13.72
C THR A 149 0.56 0.82 14.22
N PRO A 150 -0.02 0.01 13.32
CA PRO A 150 -0.83 -1.14 13.72
C PRO A 150 -0.08 -2.21 14.55
N PHE A 151 1.24 -2.21 14.49
CA PHE A 151 2.12 -3.12 15.25
C PHE A 151 2.62 -2.50 16.57
N GLY A 152 2.08 -1.35 16.96
CA GLY A 152 2.27 -0.76 18.29
C GLY A 152 3.61 -0.07 18.49
N SER A 153 4.20 0.45 17.41
CA SER A 153 5.35 1.34 17.44
C SER A 153 4.96 2.73 16.92
N ARG A 154 5.65 3.77 17.39
CA ARG A 154 5.41 5.15 16.95
C ARG A 154 6.35 5.49 15.79
N PHE A 155 5.78 6.02 14.70
CA PHE A 155 6.51 6.52 13.54
C PHE A 155 6.36 8.04 13.45
N ARG A 156 7.42 8.77 13.10
CA ARG A 156 7.35 10.21 12.93
C ARG A 156 7.44 10.59 11.45
N LEU A 157 6.35 11.14 10.91
CA LEU A 157 6.35 11.71 9.57
C LEU A 157 7.16 13.00 9.54
N ASP A 158 8.03 13.18 8.55
CA ASP A 158 8.69 14.48 8.36
C ASP A 158 7.64 15.57 8.13
N ILE A 159 6.63 15.29 7.29
CA ILE A 159 5.51 16.18 7.02
C ILE A 159 4.22 15.36 6.90
N ALA A 160 3.16 15.80 7.57
CA ALA A 160 1.81 15.27 7.44
C ALA A 160 0.85 16.32 6.90
N VAL A 161 0.00 15.91 5.96
CA VAL A 161 -1.18 16.68 5.56
C VAL A 161 -2.36 16.15 6.37
N LEU A 162 -2.98 17.03 7.12
CA LEU A 162 -4.07 16.72 8.04
C LEU A 162 -5.38 17.29 7.52
N GLY A 163 -6.46 16.57 7.81
CA GLY A 163 -7.82 16.99 7.58
C GLY A 163 -8.65 16.94 8.86
N PRO A 164 -9.90 17.43 8.79
CA PRO A 164 -10.78 17.49 9.94
C PRO A 164 -11.03 16.09 10.51
N PRO A 165 -11.28 15.98 11.82
CA PRO A 165 -11.50 14.70 12.45
C PRO A 165 -12.76 14.03 11.93
N ILE A 166 -12.67 12.73 11.66
CA ILE A 166 -13.85 11.87 11.60
C ILE A 166 -14.04 11.32 13.01
N GLN A 167 -15.07 11.84 13.68
CA GLN A 167 -15.35 11.63 15.10
C GLN A 167 -14.39 12.37 16.02
N THR A 168 -13.21 11.82 16.30
CA THR A 168 -12.36 12.30 17.40
C THR A 168 -10.93 12.65 17.00
N GLU A 169 -10.32 11.90 16.08
CA GLU A 169 -8.92 12.11 15.68
C GLU A 169 -8.82 12.78 14.31
N PRO A 170 -7.89 13.76 14.14
CA PRO A 170 -7.59 14.32 12.83
C PRO A 170 -7.26 13.23 11.81
N MET A 171 -7.72 13.42 10.59
CA MET A 171 -7.39 12.51 9.51
C MET A 171 -5.99 12.81 8.98
N VAL A 172 -5.16 11.78 8.84
CA VAL A 172 -3.91 11.90 8.09
C VAL A 172 -4.23 11.59 6.64
N LEU A 173 -4.22 12.62 5.79
CA LEU A 173 -4.62 12.55 4.38
C LEU A 173 -3.45 12.17 3.48
N ALA A 174 -2.24 12.60 3.84
CA ALA A 174 -1.01 12.23 3.17
C ALA A 174 0.21 12.44 4.07
N GLY A 175 1.31 11.79 3.72
CA GLY A 175 2.62 12.01 4.33
C GLY A 175 3.68 12.35 3.29
N VAL A 176 4.69 13.15 3.67
CA VAL A 176 5.90 13.36 2.88
C VAL A 176 7.11 13.05 3.74
N GLU A 177 8.03 12.26 3.19
CA GLU A 177 9.29 11.83 3.79
C GLU A 177 10.46 12.32 2.94
N ILE A 178 11.40 13.03 3.58
CA ILE A 178 12.61 13.50 2.92
C ILE A 178 13.72 12.48 3.18
N GLU A 179 14.34 11.97 2.12
CA GLU A 179 15.38 10.94 2.23
C GLU A 179 16.77 11.53 2.00
N LEU A 180 17.65 11.31 2.99
CA LEU A 180 19.06 11.67 2.88
C LEU A 180 19.92 10.43 3.11
N GLY A 181 20.34 9.80 2.01
CA GLY A 181 21.32 8.73 1.98
C GLY A 181 20.98 7.52 2.85
N HIS A 182 20.18 6.58 2.34
CA HIS A 182 19.98 5.30 3.03
C HIS A 182 20.14 4.08 2.12
N ALA A 183 20.96 3.13 2.59
CA ALA A 183 20.86 1.73 2.22
C ALA A 183 19.59 1.17 2.89
N PHE A 184 18.67 0.63 2.08
CA PHE A 184 17.58 -0.27 2.47
C PHE A 184 16.96 -0.06 3.87
N ASP A 185 15.78 0.57 3.92
CA ASP A 185 15.03 0.77 5.16
C ASP A 185 13.73 -0.06 5.15
N GLY A 186 13.76 -1.24 5.77
CA GLY A 186 12.61 -2.14 5.90
C GLY A 186 11.44 -1.51 6.68
N ARG A 187 11.73 -0.53 7.56
CA ARG A 187 10.75 0.26 8.31
C ARG A 187 9.75 0.96 7.38
N LYS A 188 10.26 1.68 6.38
CA LYS A 188 9.43 2.44 5.43
C LYS A 188 8.54 1.52 4.59
N ALA A 189 9.03 0.33 4.27
CA ALA A 189 8.23 -0.69 3.58
C ALA A 189 7.04 -1.15 4.45
N LEU A 190 7.24 -1.37 5.75
CA LEU A 190 6.16 -1.72 6.68
C LEU A 190 5.15 -0.58 6.84
N ILE A 191 5.64 0.65 6.96
CA ILE A 191 4.82 1.86 7.03
C ILE A 191 3.95 1.99 5.77
N GLY A 192 4.54 1.90 4.57
CA GLY A 192 3.78 1.92 3.32
C GLY A 192 2.75 0.78 3.18
N LYS A 193 2.98 -0.37 3.83
CA LYS A 193 2.05 -1.52 3.86
C LYS A 193 1.03 -1.47 4.99
N SER A 194 1.10 -0.51 5.90
CA SER A 194 0.23 -0.45 7.08
C SER A 194 -0.59 0.83 7.17
N LEU A 195 -0.25 1.84 6.36
CA LEU A 195 -0.92 3.13 6.38
C LEU A 195 -1.97 3.25 5.27
N GLY A 196 -3.14 3.76 5.66
CA GLY A 196 -4.29 4.00 4.79
C GLY A 196 -4.26 5.37 4.09
N PHE A 197 -3.09 5.86 3.65
CA PHE A 197 -2.95 7.13 2.93
C PHE A 197 -1.76 7.13 1.95
N ALA A 198 -1.67 8.15 1.09
CA ALA A 198 -0.55 8.30 0.16
C ALA A 198 0.71 8.84 0.87
N LEU A 199 1.82 8.11 0.78
CA LEU A 199 3.11 8.52 1.33
C LEU A 199 4.07 8.87 0.19
N ILE A 200 4.48 10.13 0.12
CA ILE A 200 5.47 10.60 -0.85
C ILE A 200 6.86 10.55 -0.22
N SER A 201 7.81 9.95 -0.91
CA SER A 201 9.22 9.96 -0.56
C SER A 201 9.98 10.83 -1.56
N ILE A 202 10.80 11.75 -1.07
CA ILE A 202 11.62 12.68 -1.88
C ILE A 202 13.09 12.44 -1.53
N ASP A 203 13.84 11.87 -2.47
CA ASP A 203 15.29 11.62 -2.33
C ASP A 203 16.09 12.89 -2.62
N ILE A 204 16.81 13.37 -1.60
CA ILE A 204 17.72 14.52 -1.66
C ILE A 204 19.19 14.11 -1.49
N THR A 205 19.52 12.82 -1.56
CA THR A 205 20.87 12.29 -1.30
C THR A 205 21.96 12.93 -2.15
N GLU A 206 21.66 13.20 -3.42
CA GLU A 206 22.61 13.77 -4.38
C GLU A 206 22.49 15.31 -4.48
N MET A 207 21.70 15.94 -3.61
CA MET A 207 21.47 17.38 -3.63
C MET A 207 22.38 18.14 -2.66
N THR A 208 22.78 19.33 -3.09
CA THR A 208 23.50 20.31 -2.28
C THR A 208 22.55 21.37 -1.70
N MET A 209 22.98 22.07 -0.65
CA MET A 209 22.20 23.16 -0.04
C MET A 209 21.75 24.26 -1.02
N GLY A 210 22.55 24.53 -2.07
CA GLY A 210 22.21 25.52 -3.09
C GLY A 210 21.07 25.10 -4.01
N GLU A 211 20.85 23.80 -4.17
CA GLU A 211 19.80 23.24 -5.04
C GLU A 211 18.44 23.18 -4.31
N ILE A 212 18.45 23.09 -2.98
CA ILE A 212 17.26 23.03 -2.13
C ILE A 212 16.68 24.45 -1.97
N THR A 213 15.77 24.81 -2.87
CA THR A 213 15.17 26.16 -3.01
C THR A 213 13.63 26.10 -2.97
N PRO A 214 12.92 27.22 -2.73
CA PRO A 214 11.46 27.26 -2.85
C PRO A 214 10.95 26.74 -4.21
N GLN A 215 11.63 27.10 -5.30
CA GLN A 215 11.30 26.64 -6.65
C GLN A 215 11.57 25.15 -6.82
N TRP A 216 12.54 24.58 -6.11
CA TRP A 216 12.71 23.13 -6.05
C TRP A 216 11.53 22.48 -5.31
N ALA A 217 11.09 23.01 -4.16
CA ALA A 217 10.00 22.42 -3.39
C ALA A 217 8.67 22.36 -4.18
N GLU A 218 8.35 23.41 -4.95
CA GLU A 218 7.20 23.43 -5.86
C GLU A 218 7.26 22.29 -6.91
N ARG A 219 8.45 22.04 -7.45
CA ARG A 219 8.67 21.00 -8.47
C ARG A 219 8.75 19.60 -7.86
N ALA A 220 9.39 19.43 -6.71
CA ALA A 220 9.63 18.13 -6.10
C ALA A 220 8.32 17.37 -5.80
N LEU A 221 7.29 18.09 -5.35
CA LEU A 221 5.98 17.52 -5.03
C LEU A 221 5.16 17.13 -6.26
N THR A 222 5.42 17.78 -7.41
CA THR A 222 4.72 17.54 -8.68
C THR A 222 5.51 16.63 -9.63
N ALA A 223 6.82 16.43 -9.39
CA ALA A 223 7.72 15.55 -10.15
C ALA A 223 7.48 14.05 -9.91
N THR A 224 6.29 13.67 -9.44
CA THR A 224 5.88 12.26 -9.25
C THR A 224 5.77 11.47 -10.55
N THR A 225 5.68 12.16 -11.70
CA THR A 225 5.33 11.55 -13.00
C THR A 225 6.51 11.32 -13.95
N ARG A 226 7.55 12.16 -13.98
CA ARG A 226 8.70 12.05 -14.91
C ARG A 226 9.91 12.84 -14.39
N SER A 227 11.05 12.21 -14.10
CA SER A 227 12.22 13.00 -13.67
C SER A 227 13.62 12.50 -14.04
N HIS A 228 13.82 11.44 -14.84
CA HIS A 228 15.19 11.10 -15.25
C HIS A 228 15.29 10.21 -16.50
N GLU A 229 16.27 10.48 -17.37
CA GLU A 229 16.58 9.69 -18.59
C GLU A 229 16.98 8.24 -18.30
N GLN A 230 17.47 7.97 -17.08
CA GLN A 230 17.83 6.62 -16.61
C GLN A 230 16.71 5.94 -15.80
N GLY A 231 15.49 6.48 -15.80
CA GLY A 231 14.33 5.91 -15.10
C GLY A 231 14.34 6.05 -13.57
N ARG A 232 15.32 6.76 -12.99
CA ARG A 232 15.33 7.11 -11.56
C ARG A 232 14.26 8.18 -11.28
N ARG A 233 13.60 8.10 -10.13
CA ARG A 233 12.66 9.13 -9.68
C ARG A 233 13.18 9.70 -8.38
N GLN A 234 13.31 11.03 -8.30
CA GLN A 234 13.59 11.69 -7.02
C GLN A 234 12.37 11.58 -6.10
N THR A 235 11.17 11.57 -6.67
CA THR A 235 9.92 11.47 -5.92
C THR A 235 9.21 10.15 -6.20
N TYR A 236 8.88 9.42 -5.15
CA TYR A 236 8.14 8.15 -5.22
C TYR A 236 6.86 8.20 -4.38
N VAL A 237 5.78 7.64 -4.92
CA VAL A 237 4.48 7.55 -4.22
C VAL A 237 4.28 6.12 -3.75
N TYR A 238 4.27 5.92 -2.44
CA TYR A 238 3.79 4.69 -1.83
C TYR A 238 2.29 4.82 -1.60
N LEU A 239 1.54 3.89 -2.17
CA LEU A 239 0.10 3.79 -2.02
C LEU A 239 -0.25 2.32 -1.77
N HIS A 240 -0.98 2.06 -0.68
CA HIS A 240 -1.48 0.74 -0.41
C HIS A 240 -2.55 0.34 -1.44
N ASP A 241 -2.52 -0.91 -1.90
CA ASP A 241 -3.48 -1.48 -2.86
C ASP A 241 -4.96 -1.29 -2.46
N LEU A 242 -5.25 -1.21 -1.16
CA LEU A 242 -6.59 -0.97 -0.61
C LEU A 242 -7.19 0.37 -1.06
N LEU A 243 -6.35 1.34 -1.39
CA LEU A 243 -6.73 2.65 -1.90
C LEU A 243 -6.76 2.71 -3.44
N TYR A 244 -6.36 1.66 -4.16
CA TYR A 244 -6.36 1.71 -5.63
C TYR A 244 -7.77 1.93 -6.20
N PRO A 245 -8.85 1.32 -5.67
CA PRO A 245 -10.20 1.61 -6.13
C PRO A 245 -10.64 3.08 -5.96
N LEU A 246 -10.01 3.84 -5.05
CA LEU A 246 -10.28 5.27 -4.86
C LEU A 246 -9.62 6.12 -5.97
N TYR A 247 -8.39 5.78 -6.35
CA TYR A 247 -7.55 6.65 -7.18
C TYR A 247 -7.44 6.21 -8.65
N ALA A 248 -7.89 5.00 -9.01
CA ALA A 248 -7.79 4.49 -10.37
C ALA A 248 -8.71 5.23 -11.35
N GLN A 249 -8.13 5.73 -12.43
CA GLN A 249 -8.86 6.42 -13.49
C GLN A 249 -9.44 5.42 -14.50
N LEU A 250 -10.52 4.75 -14.11
CA LEU A 250 -11.17 3.75 -14.95
C LEU A 250 -12.07 4.43 -16.01
N PRO A 251 -12.02 3.98 -17.28
CA PRO A 251 -12.87 4.50 -18.34
C PRO A 251 -14.33 4.07 -18.13
N THR A 252 -15.26 4.88 -18.61
CA THR A 252 -16.71 4.72 -18.42
C THR A 252 -17.25 3.34 -18.83
N PHE A 253 -16.63 2.66 -19.79
CA PHE A 253 -17.07 1.32 -20.21
C PHE A 253 -16.84 0.23 -19.15
N LEU A 254 -15.87 0.42 -18.25
CA LEU A 254 -15.66 -0.42 -17.07
C LEU A 254 -16.49 0.02 -15.87
N ASP A 255 -17.10 1.20 -15.95
CA ASP A 255 -17.74 1.92 -14.84
C ASP A 255 -19.27 2.10 -15.04
N ARG A 256 -19.93 1.12 -15.66
CA ARG A 256 -21.38 1.25 -15.98
C ARG A 256 -22.29 1.16 -14.76
N GLU A 257 -21.86 0.48 -13.70
CA GLU A 257 -22.72 0.17 -12.54
C GLU A 257 -22.56 1.17 -11.38
N GLN A 258 -21.59 2.09 -11.44
CA GLN A 258 -21.34 3.14 -10.44
C GLN A 258 -21.16 2.63 -8.99
N ARG A 259 -20.98 1.31 -8.81
CA ARG A 259 -20.75 0.64 -7.52
C ARG A 259 -19.66 -0.40 -7.66
N HIS A 260 -18.94 -0.61 -6.58
CA HIS A 260 -17.92 -1.64 -6.46
C HIS A 260 -18.00 -2.30 -5.08
N GLN A 261 -17.29 -3.42 -4.89
CA GLN A 261 -17.43 -4.22 -3.68
C GLN A 261 -16.07 -4.53 -3.05
N TYR A 262 -16.03 -4.47 -1.74
CA TYR A 262 -14.97 -5.03 -0.90
C TYR A 262 -15.49 -6.31 -0.24
N LEU A 263 -14.62 -7.32 -0.19
CA LEU A 263 -14.85 -8.60 0.46
C LEU A 263 -13.85 -8.71 1.60
N VAL A 264 -14.34 -8.87 2.83
CA VAL A 264 -13.50 -8.85 4.02
C VAL A 264 -13.70 -10.15 4.80
N PHE A 265 -12.61 -10.87 5.01
CA PHE A 265 -12.57 -12.10 5.80
C PHE A 265 -11.77 -11.86 7.08
N SER A 266 -12.39 -12.15 8.21
CA SER A 266 -11.83 -12.03 9.56
C SER A 266 -12.68 -12.85 10.52
N ASP A 267 -12.28 -12.91 11.79
CA ASP A 267 -13.10 -13.58 12.81
C ASP A 267 -14.47 -12.91 12.98
N ASP A 268 -15.44 -13.68 13.47
CA ASP A 268 -16.84 -13.24 13.62
C ASP A 268 -16.96 -11.94 14.42
N THR A 269 -16.18 -11.78 15.49
CA THR A 269 -16.24 -10.59 16.35
C THR A 269 -15.78 -9.35 15.58
N THR A 270 -14.67 -9.48 14.85
CA THR A 270 -14.15 -8.41 14.01
C THR A 270 -15.12 -8.05 12.89
N LEU A 271 -15.76 -9.02 12.23
CA LEU A 271 -16.74 -8.76 11.17
C LEU A 271 -17.96 -7.97 11.70
N HIS A 272 -18.54 -8.36 12.83
CA HIS A 272 -19.68 -7.65 13.41
C HIS A 272 -19.32 -6.21 13.84
N ARG A 273 -18.11 -6.01 14.38
CA ARG A 273 -17.60 -4.68 14.72
C ARG A 273 -17.42 -3.81 13.47
N LEU A 274 -16.86 -4.37 12.39
CA LEU A 274 -16.72 -3.67 11.12
C LEU A 274 -18.08 -3.26 10.53
N VAL A 275 -19.13 -4.10 10.66
CA VAL A 275 -20.49 -3.71 10.24
C VAL A 275 -20.93 -2.42 10.94
N GLY A 276 -20.75 -2.35 12.26
CA GLY A 276 -21.08 -1.15 13.05
C GLY A 276 -20.27 0.08 12.60
N TRP A 277 -18.96 -0.07 12.45
CA TRP A 277 -18.07 1.01 12.03
C TRP A 277 -18.36 1.53 10.62
N MET A 278 -18.59 0.65 9.64
CA MET A 278 -18.85 1.08 8.26
C MET A 278 -20.20 1.80 8.11
N ASN A 279 -21.23 1.33 8.83
CA ASN A 279 -22.53 2.00 8.86
C ASN A 279 -22.43 3.38 9.55
N LEU A 280 -21.69 3.45 10.66
CA LEU A 280 -21.45 4.71 11.36
C LEU A 280 -20.65 5.69 10.51
N LEU A 281 -19.63 5.23 9.79
CA LEU A 281 -18.84 6.02 8.85
C LEU A 281 -19.71 6.58 7.71
N ALA A 282 -20.52 5.72 7.08
CA ALA A 282 -21.44 6.13 6.02
C ALA A 282 -22.42 7.22 6.51
N LYS A 283 -22.99 7.05 7.71
CA LYS A 283 -23.86 8.04 8.33
C LYS A 283 -23.12 9.36 8.64
N THR A 284 -21.92 9.26 9.21
CA THR A 284 -21.10 10.43 9.58
C THR A 284 -20.75 11.28 8.36
N LEU A 285 -20.48 10.63 7.23
CA LEU A 285 -20.16 11.31 5.97
C LEU A 285 -21.40 11.68 5.14
N GLY A 286 -22.62 11.48 5.67
CA GLY A 286 -23.85 11.91 5.01
C GLY A 286 -24.24 11.11 3.77
N TYR A 287 -23.88 9.83 3.69
CA TYR A 287 -24.38 8.97 2.62
C TYR A 287 -25.89 8.72 2.76
N PRO A 288 -26.66 8.78 1.66
CA PRO A 288 -28.06 8.37 1.68
C PRO A 288 -28.21 6.90 2.10
N THR A 289 -29.34 6.58 2.73
CA THR A 289 -29.68 5.20 3.11
C THR A 289 -29.60 4.27 1.89
N GLY A 290 -28.85 3.17 2.01
CA GLY A 290 -28.67 2.18 0.94
C GLY A 290 -27.58 2.49 -0.08
N ALA A 291 -27.00 3.70 -0.07
CA ALA A 291 -25.89 4.06 -0.95
C ALA A 291 -24.64 3.23 -0.61
N VAL A 292 -24.33 3.11 0.67
CA VAL A 292 -23.35 2.17 1.23
C VAL A 292 -24.11 0.97 1.80
N ALA A 293 -23.88 -0.22 1.25
CA ALA A 293 -24.51 -1.45 1.71
C ALA A 293 -23.46 -2.33 2.41
N VAL A 294 -23.71 -2.62 3.69
CA VAL A 294 -22.82 -3.37 4.58
C VAL A 294 -23.55 -4.63 5.01
N ALA A 295 -23.09 -5.81 4.55
CA ALA A 295 -23.81 -7.05 4.79
C ALA A 295 -22.87 -8.23 5.08
N ILE A 296 -23.26 -9.06 6.04
CA ILE A 296 -22.64 -10.37 6.26
C ILE A 296 -23.22 -11.37 5.27
N VAL A 297 -22.35 -12.04 4.52
CA VAL A 297 -22.69 -13.12 3.60
C VAL A 297 -22.37 -14.44 4.31
N ASN A 298 -23.38 -15.27 4.55
CA ASN A 298 -23.24 -16.54 5.26
C ASN A 298 -23.39 -17.74 4.32
N GLY A 299 -22.56 -18.76 4.47
CA GLY A 299 -22.61 -20.02 3.72
C GLY A 299 -23.63 -21.04 4.25
N LYS A 300 -24.86 -20.62 4.59
CA LYS A 300 -25.87 -21.50 5.24
C LYS A 300 -26.53 -22.53 4.31
N SER A 301 -26.56 -22.25 3.01
CA SER A 301 -27.06 -23.12 1.94
C SER A 301 -25.94 -23.45 0.96
N GLU A 302 -26.10 -24.51 0.16
CA GLU A 302 -25.11 -24.89 -0.86
C GLU A 302 -24.80 -23.74 -1.84
N GLN A 303 -25.83 -23.04 -2.31
CA GLN A 303 -25.68 -21.88 -3.19
C GLN A 303 -24.88 -20.75 -2.51
N SER A 304 -25.24 -20.41 -1.27
CA SER A 304 -24.52 -19.38 -0.53
C SER A 304 -23.09 -19.78 -0.15
N ARG A 305 -22.82 -21.09 -0.01
CA ARG A 305 -21.48 -21.61 0.24
C ARG A 305 -20.61 -21.43 -0.99
N LYS A 306 -21.12 -21.75 -2.18
CA LYS A 306 -20.43 -21.45 -3.46
C LYS A 306 -20.14 -19.95 -3.62
N MET A 307 -21.09 -19.08 -3.24
CA MET A 307 -20.86 -17.63 -3.26
C MET A 307 -19.74 -17.20 -2.28
N LEU A 308 -19.68 -17.82 -1.10
CA LEU A 308 -18.62 -17.57 -0.12
C LEU A 308 -17.26 -18.08 -0.62
N GLU A 309 -17.22 -19.28 -1.18
CA GLU A 309 -16.02 -19.87 -1.80
C GLU A 309 -15.49 -18.95 -2.92
N HIS A 310 -16.35 -18.47 -3.82
CA HIS A 310 -15.97 -17.51 -4.87
C HIS A 310 -15.46 -16.18 -4.29
N ALA A 311 -16.02 -15.71 -3.17
CA ALA A 311 -15.52 -14.53 -2.48
C ALA A 311 -14.15 -14.80 -1.83
N GLY A 312 -13.96 -15.99 -1.26
CA GLY A 312 -12.71 -16.46 -0.68
C GLY A 312 -11.58 -16.49 -1.70
N GLN A 313 -11.85 -17.04 -2.89
CA GLN A 313 -10.89 -17.06 -4.01
C GLN A 313 -10.41 -15.66 -4.45
N VAL A 314 -11.22 -14.60 -4.24
CA VAL A 314 -10.82 -13.23 -4.55
C VAL A 314 -9.84 -12.68 -3.50
N VAL A 315 -9.98 -13.09 -2.23
CA VAL A 315 -9.11 -12.61 -1.15
C VAL A 315 -7.85 -13.46 -0.96
N GLY A 316 -7.84 -14.70 -1.46
CA GLY A 316 -6.66 -15.57 -1.49
C GLY A 316 -6.90 -17.00 -1.02
N PRO A 317 -5.94 -17.92 -1.24
CA PRO A 317 -6.09 -19.36 -0.92
C PRO A 317 -6.29 -19.65 0.58
N ASP A 318 -5.91 -18.70 1.42
CA ASP A 318 -5.86 -18.75 2.87
C ASP A 318 -7.14 -18.25 3.55
N TRP A 319 -8.17 -17.91 2.79
CA TRP A 319 -9.42 -17.33 3.30
C TRP A 319 -10.15 -18.20 4.33
N GLU A 320 -10.12 -19.52 4.17
CA GLU A 320 -10.78 -20.46 5.08
C GLU A 320 -10.20 -20.43 6.49
N GLN A 321 -8.92 -20.07 6.63
CA GLN A 321 -8.24 -19.93 7.92
C GLN A 321 -8.75 -18.71 8.70
N PHE A 322 -9.31 -17.72 8.00
CA PHE A 322 -9.90 -16.52 8.62
C PHE A 322 -11.37 -16.74 8.94
N ASN A 323 -12.13 -17.22 7.96
CA ASN A 323 -13.55 -17.49 8.14
C ASN A 323 -14.10 -18.34 6.99
N ASN A 324 -14.44 -19.60 7.26
CA ASN A 324 -14.95 -20.52 6.25
C ASN A 324 -16.50 -20.56 6.17
N HIS A 325 -17.20 -19.79 7.02
CA HIS A 325 -18.67 -19.80 7.08
C HIS A 325 -19.31 -18.45 6.76
N GLN A 326 -18.57 -17.34 6.85
CA GLN A 326 -19.08 -16.02 6.49
C GLN A 326 -18.00 -15.01 6.11
N CYS A 327 -18.40 -13.94 5.43
CA CYS A 327 -17.57 -12.77 5.19
C CYS A 327 -18.39 -11.48 5.22
N LEU A 328 -17.71 -10.34 5.37
CA LEU A 328 -18.33 -9.03 5.19
C LEU A 328 -18.22 -8.61 3.72
N ARG A 329 -19.38 -8.29 3.12
CA ARG A 329 -19.48 -7.66 1.81
C ARG A 329 -19.88 -6.20 1.98
N LEU A 330 -19.02 -5.31 1.52
CA LEU A 330 -19.22 -3.86 1.54
C LEU A 330 -19.36 -3.36 0.11
N THR A 331 -20.55 -2.89 -0.27
CA THR A 331 -20.82 -2.33 -1.60
C THR A 331 -20.99 -0.82 -1.48
N VAL A 332 -20.13 -0.05 -2.13
CA VAL A 332 -20.12 1.42 -2.02
C VAL A 332 -20.21 2.08 -3.40
N PRO A 333 -20.67 3.33 -3.48
CA PRO A 333 -20.62 4.11 -4.71
C PRO A 333 -19.18 4.32 -5.12
N ARG A 334 -18.92 4.33 -6.42
CA ARG A 334 -17.61 4.67 -6.94
C ARG A 334 -17.32 6.16 -6.76
N PRO A 335 -16.05 6.55 -6.58
CA PRO A 335 -15.66 7.95 -6.58
C PRO A 335 -16.05 8.61 -7.91
N LYS A 336 -16.66 9.80 -7.86
CA LYS A 336 -17.06 10.56 -9.05
C LYS A 336 -15.89 11.24 -9.78
N GLY A 337 -14.69 11.12 -9.23
CA GLY A 337 -13.44 11.66 -9.77
C GLY A 337 -12.46 12.07 -8.66
N PRO A 338 -11.29 12.62 -9.05
CA PRO A 338 -10.22 12.97 -8.11
C PRO A 338 -10.55 14.04 -7.06
N ALA A 339 -11.67 14.75 -7.21
CA ALA A 339 -12.13 15.80 -6.30
C ALA A 339 -13.30 15.35 -5.40
N ASP A 340 -13.71 14.08 -5.46
CA ASP A 340 -14.81 13.55 -4.64
C ASP A 340 -14.38 13.40 -3.17
N LEU A 341 -14.57 14.47 -2.40
CA LEU A 341 -14.19 14.53 -0.98
C LEU A 341 -14.93 13.48 -0.13
N GLN A 342 -16.22 13.24 -0.41
CA GLN A 342 -17.01 12.29 0.37
C GLN A 342 -16.51 10.85 0.16
N ALA A 343 -16.20 10.48 -1.08
CA ALA A 343 -15.59 9.19 -1.38
C ALA A 343 -14.17 9.10 -0.81
N HIS A 344 -13.37 10.15 -0.94
CA HIS A 344 -12.01 10.20 -0.41
C HIS A 344 -11.98 9.94 1.10
N CYS A 345 -12.75 10.70 1.88
CA CYS A 345 -12.85 10.52 3.33
C CYS A 345 -13.33 9.11 3.70
N PHE A 346 -14.34 8.57 3.00
CA PHE A 346 -14.86 7.23 3.28
C PHE A 346 -13.79 6.15 3.08
N HIS A 347 -13.15 6.15 1.91
CA HIS A 347 -12.20 5.10 1.52
C HIS A 347 -10.91 5.17 2.34
N MET A 348 -10.42 6.36 2.67
CA MET A 348 -9.26 6.57 3.54
C MET A 348 -9.52 6.04 4.94
N THR A 349 -10.66 6.38 5.55
CA THR A 349 -11.01 5.90 6.89
C THR A 349 -11.30 4.41 6.91
N MET A 350 -11.99 3.89 5.89
CA MET A 350 -12.18 2.46 5.71
C MET A 350 -10.83 1.74 5.61
N ALA A 351 -9.89 2.26 4.83
CA ALA A 351 -8.55 1.67 4.70
C ALA A 351 -7.81 1.64 6.05
N ARG A 352 -7.84 2.75 6.81
CA ARG A 352 -7.26 2.80 8.16
C ARG A 352 -7.92 1.79 9.10
N LEU A 353 -9.25 1.68 9.11
CA LEU A 353 -9.96 0.68 9.93
C LEU A 353 -9.55 -0.75 9.58
N LEU A 354 -9.46 -1.06 8.29
CA LEU A 354 -9.11 -2.41 7.82
C LEU A 354 -7.63 -2.75 8.04
N LEU A 355 -6.71 -1.80 7.88
CA LEU A 355 -5.27 -2.05 8.02
C LEU A 355 -4.79 -1.99 9.47
N SER A 356 -5.42 -1.14 10.29
CA SER A 356 -4.96 -0.86 11.66
C SER A 356 -5.77 -1.55 12.75
N HIS A 357 -7.04 -1.85 12.49
CA HIS A 357 -7.97 -2.34 13.52
C HIS A 357 -8.64 -3.67 13.17
N ALA A 358 -8.39 -4.21 11.98
CA ALA A 358 -8.89 -5.51 11.56
C ALA A 358 -7.72 -6.43 11.18
N ASP A 359 -7.68 -7.61 11.80
CA ASP A 359 -6.82 -8.70 11.32
C ASP A 359 -7.55 -9.39 10.16
N ALA A 360 -7.57 -8.74 8.99
CA ALA A 360 -8.45 -9.12 7.90
C ALA A 360 -7.74 -9.28 6.55
N LEU A 361 -8.19 -10.27 5.78
CA LEU A 361 -7.97 -10.33 4.34
C LEU A 361 -9.00 -9.44 3.65
N VAL A 362 -8.56 -8.65 2.68
CA VAL A 362 -9.45 -7.78 1.90
C VAL A 362 -9.24 -8.03 0.43
N GLY A 363 -10.33 -8.36 -0.27
CA GLY A 363 -10.38 -8.38 -1.72
C GLY A 363 -11.41 -7.41 -2.27
N TYR A 364 -11.46 -7.34 -3.59
CA TYR A 364 -12.18 -6.32 -4.33
C TYR A 364 -12.83 -6.88 -5.57
N LYS A 365 -14.01 -6.37 -5.88
CA LYS A 365 -14.71 -6.57 -7.15
C LYS A 365 -14.96 -5.20 -7.77
N TYR A 366 -14.45 -4.99 -8.98
CA TYR A 366 -14.60 -3.71 -9.70
C TYR A 366 -16.03 -3.48 -10.23
N ARG A 367 -16.94 -4.43 -10.13
CA ARG A 367 -18.35 -4.20 -10.40
C ARG A 367 -19.17 -5.23 -9.66
N ASN A 368 -20.45 -4.99 -9.48
CA ASN A 368 -21.31 -6.00 -8.88
C ASN A 368 -21.45 -7.18 -9.84
N GLY A 369 -21.58 -8.38 -9.27
CA GLY A 369 -21.84 -9.59 -10.06
C GLY A 369 -20.70 -10.02 -10.98
N VAL A 370 -19.49 -9.44 -10.89
CA VAL A 370 -18.33 -10.00 -11.59
C VAL A 370 -17.96 -11.34 -10.96
N ASP A 371 -17.88 -12.36 -11.81
CA ASP A 371 -17.46 -13.71 -11.47
C ASP A 371 -15.95 -13.85 -11.57
N ASN A 372 -15.38 -14.68 -10.69
CA ASN A 372 -13.95 -14.93 -10.63
C ASN A 372 -13.60 -16.16 -11.46
N ASP A 373 -13.77 -16.08 -12.78
CA ASP A 373 -13.57 -17.22 -13.69
C ASP A 373 -12.10 -17.69 -13.77
N HIS A 374 -11.16 -16.83 -13.34
CA HIS A 374 -9.71 -17.04 -13.38
C HIS A 374 -9.09 -16.85 -11.99
N PRO A 375 -9.38 -17.71 -10.99
CA PRO A 375 -8.90 -17.55 -9.62
C PRO A 375 -7.37 -17.51 -9.47
N GLU A 376 -6.63 -18.04 -10.44
CA GLU A 376 -5.17 -18.00 -10.55
C GLU A 376 -4.60 -16.60 -10.84
N GLU A 377 -5.40 -15.72 -11.44
CA GLU A 377 -5.01 -14.35 -11.77
C GLU A 377 -5.21 -13.42 -10.57
N ASP A 378 -4.23 -12.57 -10.30
CA ASP A 378 -4.25 -11.63 -9.17
C ASP A 378 -4.88 -10.27 -9.50
N VAL A 379 -5.21 -10.06 -10.78
CA VAL A 379 -5.84 -8.84 -11.32
C VAL A 379 -7.11 -9.19 -12.08
N TRP A 380 -8.10 -8.32 -12.00
CA TRP A 380 -9.31 -8.42 -12.83
C TRP A 380 -9.00 -8.07 -14.29
N ILE A 381 -9.31 -8.97 -15.21
CA ILE A 381 -9.21 -8.74 -16.65
C ILE A 381 -10.61 -8.49 -17.21
N ALA A 382 -10.81 -7.33 -17.83
CA ALA A 382 -12.03 -7.01 -18.55
C ALA A 382 -11.82 -7.16 -20.06
N HIS A 383 -12.76 -7.85 -20.69
CA HIS A 383 -12.77 -8.11 -22.11
C HIS A 383 -13.74 -7.17 -22.82
N ARG A 384 -13.31 -6.53 -23.90
CA ARG A 384 -14.14 -5.62 -24.69
C ARG A 384 -13.98 -5.89 -26.18
N TRP A 385 -15.11 -6.19 -26.82
CA TRP A 385 -15.24 -6.17 -28.27
C TRP A 385 -15.47 -4.73 -28.76
N ILE A 386 -14.67 -4.29 -29.73
CA ILE A 386 -14.81 -2.99 -30.40
C ILE A 386 -15.33 -3.29 -31.80
N ALA A 387 -16.65 -3.17 -31.99
CA ALA A 387 -17.35 -3.60 -33.20
C ALA A 387 -16.81 -2.93 -34.47
N ASP A 388 -16.59 -1.61 -34.43
CA ASP A 388 -16.14 -0.82 -35.59
C ASP A 388 -14.75 -1.26 -36.10
N GLN A 389 -13.91 -1.75 -35.20
CA GLN A 389 -12.54 -2.18 -35.51
C GLN A 389 -12.43 -3.70 -35.65
N LYS A 390 -13.49 -4.45 -35.32
CA LYS A 390 -13.49 -5.91 -35.22
C LYS A 390 -12.34 -6.46 -34.38
N ILE A 391 -11.98 -5.76 -33.30
CA ILE A 391 -10.91 -6.19 -32.39
C ILE A 391 -11.45 -6.52 -31.01
N HIS A 392 -10.84 -7.53 -30.41
CA HIS A 392 -11.02 -7.86 -29.01
C HIS A 392 -9.87 -7.26 -28.20
N THR A 393 -10.20 -6.52 -27.15
CA THR A 393 -9.23 -5.89 -26.26
C THR A 393 -9.36 -6.44 -24.85
N GLN A 394 -8.24 -6.55 -24.16
CA GLN A 394 -8.14 -6.96 -22.76
C GLN A 394 -7.65 -5.78 -21.94
N HIS A 395 -8.21 -5.61 -20.75
CA HIS A 395 -7.91 -4.49 -19.86
C HIS A 395 -7.68 -5.00 -18.45
N ARG A 396 -6.47 -4.81 -17.92
CA ARG A 396 -6.13 -5.05 -16.51
C ARG A 396 -6.77 -3.95 -15.68
N VAL A 397 -7.83 -4.28 -14.98
CA VAL A 397 -8.64 -3.29 -14.26
C VAL A 397 -7.96 -2.92 -12.94
N LEU A 398 -8.00 -3.82 -11.95
CA LEU A 398 -7.45 -3.61 -10.61
C LEU A 398 -7.16 -4.96 -9.95
N PRO A 399 -6.30 -4.99 -8.91
CA PRO A 399 -6.03 -6.20 -8.14
C PRO A 399 -7.29 -6.80 -7.50
N LYS A 400 -7.30 -8.13 -7.37
CA LYS A 400 -8.36 -8.88 -6.67
C LYS A 400 -8.15 -8.84 -5.16
N ARG A 401 -6.96 -9.21 -4.70
CA ARG A 401 -6.51 -9.12 -3.30
C ARG A 401 -5.90 -7.74 -3.08
N LEU A 402 -6.45 -6.99 -2.12
CA LEU A 402 -6.05 -5.61 -1.82
C LEU A 402 -5.26 -5.46 -0.53
N ALA A 403 -5.56 -6.28 0.49
CA ALA A 403 -4.87 -6.17 1.78
C ALA A 403 -4.77 -7.51 2.49
N GLU A 404 -3.76 -7.56 3.34
CA GLU A 404 -3.50 -8.65 4.26
C GLU A 404 -3.15 -8.08 5.63
N PRO A 405 -3.36 -8.86 6.71
CA PRO A 405 -3.02 -8.38 8.03
C PRO A 405 -1.51 -8.25 8.23
N ILE A 406 -1.08 -7.05 8.63
CA ILE A 406 0.34 -6.77 8.92
C ILE A 406 0.86 -7.61 10.10
N ASN A 407 -0.01 -7.97 11.06
CA ASN A 407 0.37 -8.83 12.18
C ASN A 407 0.77 -10.23 11.71
N ARG A 408 0.11 -10.74 10.66
CA ARG A 408 0.48 -12.00 10.03
C ARG A 408 1.83 -11.89 9.31
N LEU A 409 2.10 -10.77 8.65
CA LEU A 409 3.42 -10.48 8.07
C LEU A 409 4.51 -10.57 9.14
N MET A 410 4.32 -9.85 10.23
CA MET A 410 5.27 -9.80 11.35
C MET A 410 5.50 -11.19 11.95
N LYS A 411 4.42 -11.95 12.17
CA LYS A 411 4.49 -13.31 12.71
C LYS A 411 5.27 -14.26 11.79
N VAL A 412 4.95 -14.29 10.49
CA VAL A 412 5.63 -15.18 9.54
C VAL A 412 7.12 -14.88 9.52
N VAL A 413 7.52 -13.62 9.40
CA VAL A 413 8.95 -13.31 9.34
C VAL A 413 9.66 -13.61 10.67
N SER A 414 8.96 -13.48 11.81
CA SER A 414 9.49 -13.89 13.12
C SER A 414 9.68 -15.41 13.22
N ASP A 415 8.73 -16.20 12.70
CA ASP A 415 8.76 -17.66 12.75
C ASP A 415 9.81 -18.28 11.80
N LEU A 416 10.06 -17.65 10.63
CA LEU A 416 11.11 -18.07 9.69
C LEU A 416 12.49 -18.17 10.34
N GLN A 417 12.73 -17.39 11.39
CA GLN A 417 14.01 -17.35 12.06
C GLN A 417 14.12 -18.36 13.20
N ARG A 418 13.01 -18.68 13.88
CA ARG A 418 13.00 -19.76 14.87
C ARG A 418 13.21 -21.14 14.25
N GLY A 419 12.73 -21.34 13.01
CA GLY A 419 12.94 -22.59 12.25
C GLY A 419 14.40 -22.86 11.88
N HIS A 420 15.26 -21.84 11.91
CA HIS A 420 16.71 -22.00 11.72
C HIS A 420 17.42 -22.61 12.94
N ASP A 421 16.83 -22.53 14.13
CA ASP A 421 17.43 -23.01 15.38
C ASP A 421 17.18 -24.50 15.65
N SER A 422 16.15 -25.09 15.06
CA SER A 422 15.67 -26.44 15.38
C SER A 422 16.10 -27.54 14.42
N GLY A 423 17.09 -27.29 13.55
CA GLY A 423 17.66 -28.32 12.69
C GLY A 423 16.60 -29.04 11.84
N GLY A 424 15.97 -28.32 10.92
CA GLY A 424 15.18 -28.92 9.85
C GLY A 424 13.91 -29.66 10.31
N ALA A 425 12.89 -28.92 10.72
CA ALA A 425 11.51 -29.40 10.65
C ALA A 425 10.72 -28.55 9.65
N SER A 426 10.24 -29.20 8.61
CA SER A 426 9.52 -28.63 7.47
C SER A 426 8.32 -27.75 7.87
N ILE A 427 8.26 -26.52 7.32
CA ILE A 427 7.10 -25.60 7.38
C ILE A 427 5.99 -26.04 6.39
N ALA A 428 5.97 -27.30 5.95
CA ALA A 428 4.91 -27.84 5.08
C ALA A 428 3.52 -27.99 5.76
N LYS A 429 3.25 -27.24 6.83
CA LYS A 429 1.94 -27.21 7.51
C LYS A 429 1.31 -25.81 7.59
N ILE A 430 1.84 -24.82 6.86
CA ILE A 430 1.21 -23.49 6.72
C ILE A 430 0.88 -23.21 5.23
N GLY A 431 0.68 -24.27 4.44
CA GLY A 431 0.20 -24.18 3.05
C GLY A 431 -1.31 -24.06 2.99
#